data_AF-A0A6G0Y505-F1
#
_entry.id   AF-A0A6G0Y505-F1
#
_cell.length_a   1.000
_cell.length_b   1.000
_cell.length_c   1.000
_cell.angle_alpha   90.00
_cell.angle_beta   90.00
_cell.angle_gamma   90.00
#
_symmetry.space_group_name_H-M   'P 1'
#
loop_
_entity.id
_entity.type
_entity.pdbx_description
1 polymer ?
#
loop_
_entity_poly.entity_id
_entity_poly.type
_entity_poly.pdbx_seq_one_letter_code
_entity_poly.pdbx_strand_id
1 'polypeptide(L)'
;MDWLVEVEGDETKARYKYCKCDIIAKNYDLTKHLTTKKHRSASSTFSTSRQLSKFIKPEPSKSNSAEGSLSLFIAAHTSILSVNHLGELCKNIFRGCDSANELKLHRTKYTNIIVNVLAPHFNNDFLNSIGSGHYSILIDESTDISVIKFLGISILYF
;
A
#
# COMPACT_ATOMS: atom_id res chain seq x y z
N MET A 1 -5.03 11.00 10.24
CA MET A 1 -5.41 11.21 11.65
C MET A 1 -6.60 12.16 11.65
N ASP A 2 -7.82 11.65 11.44
CA ASP A 2 -8.96 12.51 11.04
C ASP A 2 -10.30 12.11 11.67
N TRP A 3 -10.28 11.23 12.68
CA TRP A 3 -11.48 10.58 13.24
C TRP A 3 -11.89 11.11 14.63
N LEU A 4 -11.02 11.87 15.29
CA LEU A 4 -11.21 12.48 16.61
C LEU A 4 -11.14 14.00 16.49
N VAL A 5 -12.01 14.72 17.19
CA VAL A 5 -12.07 16.19 17.21
C VAL A 5 -12.10 16.66 18.66
N GLU A 6 -11.46 17.79 18.95
CA GLU A 6 -11.51 18.43 20.26
C GLU A 6 -12.91 18.96 20.56
N VAL A 7 -13.30 18.98 21.84
CA VAL A 7 -14.57 19.57 22.28
C VAL A 7 -14.29 21.00 22.76
N GLU A 8 -14.94 21.97 22.11
CA GLU A 8 -14.78 23.38 22.46
C GLU A 8 -15.25 23.64 23.91
N GLY A 9 -14.33 24.13 24.75
CA GLY A 9 -14.59 24.43 26.16
C GLY A 9 -14.31 23.29 27.15
N ASP A 10 -13.85 22.11 26.72
CA ASP A 10 -13.45 21.02 27.61
C ASP A 10 -12.27 20.21 27.04
N GLU A 11 -11.05 20.60 27.45
CA GLU A 11 -9.79 19.95 27.04
C GLU A 11 -9.68 18.49 27.50
N THR A 12 -10.52 18.06 28.45
CA THR A 12 -10.49 16.69 28.96
C THR A 12 -11.32 15.73 28.10
N LYS A 13 -12.03 16.23 27.10
CA LYS A 13 -12.92 15.45 26.23
C LYS A 13 -12.57 15.57 24.76
N ALA A 14 -12.86 14.50 24.04
CA ALA A 14 -12.73 14.41 22.61
C ALA A 14 -13.98 13.77 22.00
N ARG A 15 -14.38 14.25 20.82
CA ARG A 15 -15.56 13.80 20.08
C ARG A 15 -15.14 12.93 18.91
N TYR A 16 -15.69 11.71 18.84
CA TYR A 16 -15.53 10.87 17.65
C TYR A 16 -16.45 11.34 16.52
N LYS A 17 -15.90 11.53 15.31
CA LYS A 17 -16.68 11.95 14.13
C LYS A 17 -17.74 10.92 13.72
N TYR A 18 -17.46 9.62 13.87
CA TYR A 18 -18.36 8.55 13.42
C TYR A 18 -19.63 8.42 14.26
N CYS A 19 -19.49 8.35 15.59
CA CYS A 19 -20.59 8.09 16.50
C CYS A 19 -21.11 9.36 17.22
N LYS A 20 -20.47 10.52 16.99
CA LYS A 20 -20.78 11.82 17.61
C LYS A 20 -20.90 11.76 19.13
N CYS A 21 -20.06 10.95 19.78
CA CYS A 21 -20.01 10.82 21.23
C CYS A 21 -18.82 11.59 21.79
N ASP A 22 -19.04 12.28 22.91
CA ASP A 22 -17.98 12.88 23.71
C ASP A 22 -17.45 11.86 24.70
N ILE A 23 -16.14 11.71 24.72
CA ILE A 23 -15.44 10.73 25.54
C ILE A 23 -14.29 11.45 26.20
N ILE A 24 -13.92 11.01 27.39
CA ILE A 24 -12.73 11.49 28.06
C ILE A 24 -11.50 11.16 27.19
N ALA A 25 -10.62 12.14 26.97
CA ALA A 25 -9.43 12.02 26.14
C ALA A 25 -8.30 11.20 26.81
N LYS A 26 -8.67 10.15 27.55
CA LYS A 26 -7.75 9.16 28.13
C LYS A 26 -7.71 7.93 27.24
N ASN A 27 -6.52 7.37 27.05
CA ASN A 27 -6.30 6.21 26.18
C ASN A 27 -7.22 5.03 26.52
N TYR A 28 -7.41 4.75 27.81
CA TYR A 28 -8.31 3.70 28.28
C TYR A 28 -9.75 3.89 27.79
N ASP A 29 -10.30 5.10 27.95
CA ASP A 29 -11.67 5.42 27.55
C ASP A 29 -11.86 5.40 26.03
N LEU A 30 -10.85 5.88 25.27
CA LEU A 30 -10.82 5.81 23.81
C LEU A 30 -10.82 4.36 23.33
N THR A 31 -9.96 3.52 23.90
CA THR A 31 -9.85 2.10 23.54
C THR A 31 -11.12 1.34 23.91
N LYS A 32 -11.68 1.59 25.09
CA LYS A 32 -12.96 1.02 25.50
C LYS A 32 -14.08 1.43 24.56
N HIS A 33 -14.12 2.70 24.14
CA HIS A 33 -15.13 3.19 23.21
C HIS A 33 -15.11 2.48 21.86
N LEU A 34 -13.93 2.18 21.30
CA LEU A 34 -13.78 1.44 20.03
C LEU A 34 -14.51 0.08 20.06
N THR A 35 -14.63 -0.53 21.24
CA THR A 35 -15.30 -1.83 21.40
C THR A 35 -16.83 -1.73 21.56
N THR A 36 -17.37 -0.52 21.76
CA THR A 36 -18.81 -0.34 22.00
C THR A 36 -19.63 -0.65 20.76
N LYS A 37 -20.83 -1.20 20.95
CA LYS A 37 -21.77 -1.50 19.86
C LYS A 37 -22.08 -0.24 19.04
N LYS A 38 -22.27 0.91 19.71
CA LYS A 38 -22.55 2.20 19.08
C LYS A 38 -21.40 2.65 18.17
N HIS A 39 -20.15 2.52 18.62
CA HIS A 39 -19.00 2.86 17.79
C HIS A 39 -18.89 1.94 16.58
N ARG A 40 -19.00 0.62 16.78
CA ARG A 40 -18.89 -0.37 15.70
C ARG A 40 -19.96 -0.20 14.63
N SER A 41 -21.21 0.03 15.03
CA SER A 41 -22.31 0.25 14.08
C SER A 41 -22.19 1.57 13.31
N ALA A 42 -21.68 2.62 13.97
CA ALA A 42 -21.48 3.90 13.31
C ALA A 42 -20.28 3.86 12.35
N SER A 43 -19.16 3.28 12.79
CA SER A 43 -17.93 3.17 11.99
C SER A 43 -18.07 2.21 10.81
N SER A 44 -18.86 1.14 10.89
CA SER A 44 -19.08 0.21 9.76
C SER A 44 -19.63 0.90 8.51
N THR A 45 -20.46 1.93 8.68
CA THR A 45 -21.05 2.70 7.56
C THR A 45 -20.00 3.54 6.84
N PHE A 46 -18.99 4.03 7.56
CA PHE A 46 -17.89 4.84 7.01
C PHE A 46 -16.66 4.03 6.61
N SER A 47 -16.50 2.81 7.15
CA SER A 47 -15.39 1.90 6.89
C SER A 47 -15.43 1.27 5.50
N THR A 48 -16.56 1.35 4.79
CA THR A 48 -16.64 1.03 3.37
C THR A 48 -16.13 2.21 2.55
N SER A 49 -14.80 2.33 2.44
CA SER A 49 -14.28 2.57 1.09
C SER A 49 -14.95 1.50 0.23
N ARG A 50 -15.76 1.91 -0.75
CA ARG A 50 -16.46 0.99 -1.65
C ARG A 50 -15.37 0.27 -2.44
N GLN A 51 -14.86 -0.83 -1.89
CA GLN A 51 -13.98 -1.73 -2.60
C GLN A 51 -14.82 -2.31 -3.75
N LEU A 52 -14.70 -1.68 -4.92
CA LEU A 52 -15.32 -2.09 -6.17
C LEU A 52 -14.90 -3.53 -6.56
N SER A 53 -13.87 -4.07 -5.91
CA SER A 53 -13.37 -5.44 -6.06
C SER A 53 -14.43 -6.51 -5.81
N LYS A 54 -15.48 -6.28 -5.01
CA LYS A 54 -16.57 -7.26 -4.85
C LYS A 54 -17.49 -7.36 -6.07
N PHE A 55 -17.50 -6.37 -6.95
CA PHE A 55 -18.39 -6.33 -8.13
C PHE A 55 -17.66 -6.62 -9.45
N ILE A 56 -16.32 -6.59 -9.44
CA ILE A 56 -15.51 -6.87 -10.62
C ILE A 56 -14.77 -8.19 -10.37
N LYS A 57 -15.19 -9.25 -11.05
CA LYS A 57 -14.36 -10.45 -11.16
C LYS A 57 -13.12 -10.06 -11.99
N PRO A 58 -11.90 -10.28 -11.48
CA PRO A 58 -10.70 -10.07 -12.28
C PRO A 58 -10.67 -11.12 -13.38
N GLU A 59 -10.97 -10.70 -14.61
CA GLU A 59 -10.74 -11.51 -15.80
C GLU A 59 -9.24 -11.51 -16.12
N PRO A 60 -8.60 -12.68 -16.28
CA PRO A 60 -7.21 -12.75 -16.71
C PRO A 60 -7.10 -12.19 -18.13
N SER A 61 -6.60 -10.97 -18.28
CA SER A 61 -6.23 -10.39 -19.57
C SER A 61 -4.83 -10.88 -19.97
N LYS A 62 -4.62 -11.09 -21.27
CA LYS A 62 -3.30 -11.38 -21.84
C LYS A 62 -2.29 -10.26 -21.56
N SER A 63 -2.76 -9.05 -21.23
CA SER A 63 -1.91 -7.93 -20.81
C SER A 63 -1.35 -8.06 -19.40
N ASN A 64 -2.00 -8.82 -18.49
CA ASN A 64 -1.58 -8.89 -17.09
C ASN A 64 -0.13 -9.39 -16.93
N SER A 65 0.26 -10.41 -17.70
CA SER A 65 1.64 -10.92 -17.70
C SER A 65 2.63 -9.90 -18.25
N ALA A 66 2.24 -9.17 -19.30
CA ALA A 66 3.08 -8.13 -19.91
C ALA A 66 3.28 -6.95 -18.94
N GLU A 67 2.22 -6.51 -18.28
CA GLU A 67 2.27 -5.44 -17.28
C GLU A 67 3.07 -5.83 -16.05
N GLY A 68 2.92 -7.06 -15.55
CA GLY A 68 3.73 -7.58 -14.44
C GLY A 68 5.21 -7.64 -14.79
N SER A 69 5.54 -8.17 -15.96
CA SER A 69 6.92 -8.28 -16.45
C SER A 69 7.56 -6.90 -16.66
N LEU A 70 6.82 -5.98 -17.30
CA LEU A 70 7.31 -4.62 -17.52
C LEU A 70 7.45 -3.86 -16.20
N SER A 71 6.53 -4.07 -15.25
CA SER A 71 6.63 -3.47 -13.92
C SER A 71 7.86 -3.96 -13.17
N LEU A 72 8.14 -5.27 -13.22
CA LEU A 72 9.33 -5.84 -12.60
C LEU A 72 10.61 -5.31 -13.24
N PHE A 73 10.67 -5.25 -14.58
CA PHE A 73 11.81 -4.71 -15.32
C PHE A 73 12.09 -3.25 -14.92
N ILE A 74 11.03 -2.43 -14.85
CA ILE A 74 11.16 -1.02 -14.48
C ILE A 74 11.70 -0.90 -13.05
N ALA A 75 11.15 -1.68 -12.11
CA ALA A 75 11.56 -1.64 -10.72
C ALA A 75 13.04 -2.00 -10.52
N ALA A 76 13.56 -2.94 -11.32
CA ALA A 76 14.93 -3.42 -11.20
C ALA A 76 15.96 -2.52 -11.91
N HIS A 77 15.58 -1.81 -12.98
CA HIS A 77 16.56 -1.25 -13.92
C HIS A 77 16.35 0.21 -14.32
N THR A 78 15.25 0.87 -13.94
CA THR A 78 14.99 2.23 -14.41
C THR A 78 14.20 3.09 -13.43
N SER A 79 14.02 4.36 -13.78
CA SER A 79 13.16 5.27 -13.03
C SER A 79 11.69 4.94 -13.23
N ILE A 80 10.95 4.91 -12.12
CA ILE A 80 9.49 4.73 -12.08
C ILE A 80 8.75 5.76 -12.96
N LEU A 81 9.33 6.96 -13.14
CA LEU A 81 8.70 8.04 -13.92
C LEU A 81 8.55 7.68 -15.40
N SER A 82 9.41 6.80 -15.92
CA SER A 82 9.39 6.39 -17.33
C SER A 82 8.18 5.51 -17.69
N VAL A 83 7.47 4.94 -16.71
CA VAL A 83 6.42 3.94 -16.95
C VAL A 83 5.28 4.42 -17.85
N ASN A 84 4.89 5.69 -17.73
CA ASN A 84 3.80 6.25 -18.50
C ASN A 84 4.14 6.26 -20.00
N HIS A 85 5.29 6.84 -20.34
CA HIS A 85 5.72 6.96 -21.73
C HIS A 85 6.15 5.61 -22.30
N LEU A 86 6.75 4.74 -21.48
CA LEU A 86 7.16 3.41 -21.93
C LEU A 86 5.94 2.54 -22.28
N GLY A 87 4.88 2.57 -21.46
CA GLY A 87 3.63 1.87 -21.77
C GLY A 87 2.97 2.36 -23.06
N GLU A 88 2.94 3.68 -23.30
CA GLU A 88 2.45 4.28 -24.53
C GLU A 88 3.31 3.92 -25.74
N LEU A 89 4.64 3.92 -25.58
CA LEU A 89 5.58 3.54 -26.64
C LEU A 89 5.37 2.08 -27.05
N CYS A 90 5.22 1.17 -26.09
CA CYS A 90 4.95 -0.24 -26.38
C CYS A 90 3.67 -0.44 -27.20
N LYS A 91 2.58 0.27 -26.87
CA LYS A 91 1.35 0.25 -27.69
C LYS A 91 1.59 0.75 -29.11
N ASN A 92 2.34 1.84 -29.22
CA ASN A 92 2.54 2.52 -30.49
C ASN A 92 3.41 1.73 -31.45
N ILE A 93 4.42 1.02 -30.95
CA ILE A 93 5.37 0.24 -31.76
C ILE A 93 4.81 -1.17 -32.04
N PHE A 94 4.28 -1.85 -31.03
CA PHE A 94 3.85 -3.25 -31.15
C PHE A 94 2.36 -3.37 -31.52
N ARG A 95 1.93 -2.61 -32.53
CA ARG A 95 0.55 -2.62 -33.00
C ARG A 95 0.16 -3.99 -33.55
N GLY A 96 -1.06 -4.43 -33.23
CA GLY A 96 -1.59 -5.74 -33.67
C GLY A 96 -1.24 -6.90 -32.73
N CYS A 97 -0.42 -6.66 -31.70
CA CYS A 97 -0.25 -7.61 -30.59
C CYS A 97 -1.33 -7.37 -29.53
N ASP A 98 -2.14 -8.38 -29.22
CA ASP A 98 -3.19 -8.32 -28.19
C ASP A 98 -2.65 -7.74 -26.86
N SER A 99 -1.53 -8.27 -26.37
CA SER A 99 -0.95 -7.87 -25.09
C SER A 99 -0.45 -6.42 -25.08
N ALA A 100 0.03 -5.91 -26.21
CA ALA A 100 0.46 -4.52 -26.34
C ALA A 100 -0.75 -3.58 -26.46
N ASN A 101 -1.74 -3.94 -27.27
CA ASN A 101 -2.97 -3.16 -27.46
C ASN A 101 -3.78 -3.03 -26.16
N GLU A 102 -3.85 -4.10 -25.36
CA GLU A 102 -4.57 -4.13 -24.09
C GLU A 102 -3.78 -3.56 -22.90
N LEU A 103 -2.47 -3.31 -23.07
CA LEU A 103 -1.59 -2.78 -22.03
C LEU A 103 -2.22 -1.51 -21.42
N LYS A 104 -2.32 -1.38 -20.10
CA LYS A 104 -2.83 -0.17 -19.45
C LYS A 104 -1.94 0.19 -18.26
N LEU A 105 -0.64 0.29 -18.54
CA LEU A 105 0.36 0.51 -17.51
C LEU A 105 0.73 2.00 -17.39
N HIS A 106 0.17 2.65 -16.37
CA HIS A 106 0.58 3.98 -15.90
C HIS A 106 1.01 3.92 -14.44
N ARG A 107 1.56 5.03 -13.93
CA ARG A 107 2.12 5.14 -12.56
C ARG A 107 1.23 4.52 -11.47
N THR A 108 -0.07 4.85 -11.43
CA THR A 108 -0.97 4.31 -10.39
C THR A 108 -1.11 2.79 -10.47
N LYS A 109 -1.27 2.24 -11.69
CA LYS A 109 -1.39 0.79 -11.88
C LYS A 109 -0.06 0.09 -11.59
N TYR A 110 1.04 0.64 -12.09
CA TYR A 110 2.39 0.17 -11.80
C TYR A 110 2.67 0.10 -10.29
N THR A 111 2.42 1.20 -9.55
CA THR A 111 2.60 1.22 -8.10
C THR A 111 1.75 0.15 -7.43
N ASN A 112 0.51 -0.04 -7.86
CA ASN A 112 -0.35 -1.09 -7.30
C ASN A 112 0.12 -2.50 -7.63
N ILE A 113 0.69 -2.74 -8.82
CA ILE A 113 1.31 -4.04 -9.17
C ILE A 113 2.52 -4.30 -8.27
N ILE A 114 3.39 -3.29 -8.11
CA ILE A 114 4.57 -3.41 -7.26
C ILE A 114 4.17 -3.69 -5.81
N VAL A 115 3.29 -2.87 -5.23
CA VAL A 115 2.96 -2.92 -3.81
C VAL A 115 2.06 -4.11 -3.46
N ASN A 116 1.09 -4.45 -4.30
CA ASN A 116 0.06 -5.42 -3.94
C ASN A 116 0.24 -6.80 -4.60
N VAL A 117 1.14 -6.94 -5.58
CA VAL A 117 1.36 -8.21 -6.29
C VAL A 117 2.81 -8.66 -6.14
N LEU A 118 3.76 -7.86 -6.62
CA LEU A 118 5.18 -8.27 -6.65
C LEU A 118 5.80 -8.27 -5.25
N ALA A 119 5.59 -7.22 -4.45
CA ALA A 119 6.17 -7.14 -3.11
C ALA A 119 5.70 -8.29 -2.19
N PRO A 120 4.39 -8.63 -2.10
CA PRO A 120 3.95 -9.77 -1.30
C PRO A 120 4.53 -11.10 -1.79
N HIS A 121 4.63 -11.29 -3.11
CA HIS A 121 5.23 -12.48 -3.70
C HIS A 121 6.70 -12.63 -3.29
N PHE A 122 7.52 -11.60 -3.54
CA PHE A 122 8.95 -11.66 -3.19
C PHE A 122 9.18 -11.70 -1.68
N ASN A 123 8.35 -11.05 -0.87
CA ASN A 123 8.43 -11.17 0.59
C ASN A 123 8.16 -12.60 1.05
N ASN A 124 7.15 -13.27 0.49
CA ASN A 124 6.84 -14.65 0.81
C ASN A 124 7.97 -15.59 0.36
N ASP A 125 8.48 -15.41 -0.86
CA ASP A 125 9.61 -16.19 -1.37
C ASP A 125 10.87 -16.00 -0.53
N PHE A 126 11.16 -14.74 -0.15
CA PHE A 126 12.26 -14.38 0.73
C PHE A 126 12.13 -15.06 2.10
N LEU A 127 10.96 -14.99 2.74
CA LEU A 127 10.71 -15.65 4.02
C LEU A 127 10.83 -17.17 3.92
N ASN A 128 10.31 -17.77 2.85
CA ASN A 128 10.44 -19.21 2.61
C ASN A 128 11.89 -19.62 2.39
N SER A 129 12.69 -18.76 1.76
CA SER A 129 14.11 -19.02 1.51
C SER A 129 14.94 -18.94 2.80
N ILE A 130 14.57 -18.09 3.76
CA ILE A 130 15.18 -18.08 5.10
C ILE A 130 14.73 -19.30 5.92
N GLY A 131 13.45 -19.63 5.86
CA GLY A 131 12.86 -20.74 6.60
C GLY A 131 13.11 -20.63 8.11
N SER A 132 13.59 -21.73 8.71
CA SER A 132 14.02 -21.78 10.13
C SER A 132 15.53 -21.59 10.30
N GLY A 133 16.23 -21.16 9.25
CA GLY A 133 17.66 -20.94 9.25
C GLY A 133 18.06 -19.74 10.10
N HIS A 134 19.36 -19.62 10.37
CA HIS A 134 19.93 -18.43 10.98
C HIS A 134 20.16 -17.36 9.91
N TYR A 135 20.00 -16.11 10.30
CA TYR A 135 20.27 -14.96 9.44
C TYR A 135 20.99 -13.88 10.24
N SER A 136 21.74 -13.04 9.54
CA SER A 136 22.35 -11.84 10.10
C SER A 136 21.61 -10.61 9.61
N ILE A 137 21.43 -9.61 10.48
CA ILE A 137 20.91 -8.29 10.10
C ILE A 137 22.07 -7.30 10.12
N LEU A 138 22.26 -6.59 9.01
CA LEU A 138 23.14 -5.43 8.91
C LEU A 138 22.27 -4.18 8.97
N ILE A 139 22.59 -3.28 9.91
CA ILE A 139 21.87 -2.01 10.10
C ILE A 139 22.88 -0.89 9.89
N ASP A 140 22.53 0.06 9.04
CA ASP A 140 23.34 1.24 8.73
C ASP A 140 22.47 2.50 8.85
N GLU A 141 22.93 3.51 9.60
CA GLU A 141 22.25 4.81 9.71
C GLU A 141 23.06 5.87 8.96
N SER A 142 22.41 6.59 8.07
CA SER A 142 22.97 7.71 7.31
C SER A 142 22.14 8.98 7.56
N THR A 143 22.79 10.14 7.61
CA THR A 143 22.11 11.44 7.63
C THR A 143 22.53 12.24 6.42
N ASP A 144 21.58 12.60 5.55
CA ASP A 144 21.82 13.47 4.41
C ASP A 144 22.08 14.92 4.85
N ILE A 145 22.73 15.71 3.99
CA ILE A 145 23.00 17.13 4.21
C ILE A 145 21.72 17.95 4.49
N SER A 146 20.57 17.46 4.02
CA SER A 146 19.23 18.02 4.28
C SER A 146 18.65 17.61 5.65
N VAL A 147 19.46 17.01 6.54
CA VAL A 147 19.08 16.51 7.87
C VAL A 147 18.05 15.36 7.82
N ILE A 148 17.93 14.70 6.67
CA ILE A 148 17.07 13.52 6.52
C ILE A 148 17.85 12.29 6.98
N LYS A 149 17.30 11.56 7.94
CA LYS A 149 17.86 10.30 8.43
C LYS A 149 17.37 9.12 7.62
N PHE A 150 18.27 8.24 7.24
CA PHE A 150 18.03 7.00 6.54
C PHE A 150 18.50 5.83 7.41
N LEU A 151 17.68 4.80 7.51
CA LEU A 151 18.05 3.53 8.14
C LEU A 151 18.05 2.44 7.06
N GLY A 152 19.23 2.02 6.64
CA GLY A 152 19.43 0.85 5.79
C GLY A 152 19.36 -0.42 6.63
N ILE A 153 18.58 -1.39 6.19
CA ILE A 153 18.51 -2.72 6.80
C ILE A 153 18.75 -3.74 5.69
N SER A 154 19.75 -4.59 5.86
CA SER A 154 20.03 -5.73 4.97
C SER A 154 19.99 -7.03 5.77
N ILE A 155 19.45 -8.08 5.17
CA ILE A 155 19.35 -9.41 5.78
C ILE A 155 20.23 -10.36 4.97
N LEU A 156 21.18 -11.00 5.64
CA LEU A 156 22.07 -12.00 5.06
C LEU A 156 21.66 -13.40 5.56
N TYR A 157 21.35 -14.31 4.65
CA TYR A 157 20.89 -15.67 4.92
C TYR A 157 21.51 -16.64 3.90
N PHE A 158 21.62 -17.92 4.25
CA PHE A 158 22.30 -18.98 3.48
C PHE A 158 21.40 -20.18 3.25
#